data_AF-A0A7Y4XCK2-F1
#
_entry.id   AF-A0A7Y4XCK2-F1
#
_cell.length_a   1.000
_cell.length_b   1.000
_cell.length_c   1.000
_cell.angle_alpha   90.00
_cell.angle_beta   90.00
_cell.angle_gamma   90.00
#
_symmetry.space_group_name_H-M   'P 1'
#
loop_
_entity.id
_entity.type
_entity.pdbx_description
1 polymer ?
#
loop_
_entity_poly.entity_id
_entity_poly.type
_entity_poly.pdbx_seq_one_letter_code
_entity_poly.pdbx_strand_id
1 'polypeptide(L)'
;PVRGNKLVAWCVSPVMAQVPNAANEKPVGSMVPWAQAQLFNATRQTLAAISQDVANGLAETVGLRCAWGTELEPDARCSVVVELPAGTDAEFIARAIDLENVEAWCDERNELHVAIGPWYSIKDVDQVVLSITKVVHVKLGLHASDRQRAQAQTAGS
;
A
#
# COMPACT_ATOMS: atom_id res chain seq x y z
N PRO A 1 -26.43 5.50 1.44
CA PRO A 1 -25.35 4.74 2.12
C PRO A 1 -24.49 5.68 2.98
N VAL A 2 -24.43 5.44 4.29
CA VAL A 2 -23.49 6.17 5.16
C VAL A 2 -22.08 5.83 4.65
N ARG A 3 -21.38 6.80 4.07
CA ARG A 3 -19.96 6.61 3.70
C ARG A 3 -19.22 6.32 5.00
N GLY A 4 -18.52 5.19 5.08
CA GLY A 4 -17.56 4.95 6.14
C GLY A 4 -16.48 6.04 6.15
N ASN A 5 -15.72 6.13 7.23
CA ASN A 5 -14.59 7.06 7.29
C ASN A 5 -13.61 6.74 6.15
N LYS A 6 -13.11 7.78 5.46
CA LYS A 6 -12.11 7.63 4.41
C LYS A 6 -10.83 7.04 5.02
N LEU A 7 -10.31 5.99 4.41
CA LEU A 7 -9.00 5.42 4.74
C LEU A 7 -7.92 6.37 4.23
N VAL A 8 -7.07 6.84 5.12
CA VAL A 8 -6.02 7.83 4.85
C VAL A 8 -4.65 7.27 5.22
N ALA A 9 -3.65 7.70 4.47
CA ALA A 9 -2.28 7.27 4.66
C ALA A 9 -1.80 7.67 6.04
N TRP A 10 -1.15 6.74 6.73
CA TRP A 10 -0.44 7.08 7.94
C TRP A 10 0.87 7.81 7.58
N CYS A 11 1.12 8.96 8.21
CA CYS A 11 2.37 9.69 8.01
C CYS A 11 3.44 9.18 8.98
N VAL A 12 4.63 8.92 8.45
CA VAL A 12 5.80 8.54 9.24
C VAL A 12 6.18 9.68 10.17
N SER A 13 6.15 9.45 11.48
CA SER A 13 6.62 10.46 12.43
C SER A 13 8.10 10.77 12.20
N PRO A 14 8.53 12.05 12.25
CA PRO A 14 9.93 12.42 12.13
C PRO A 14 10.84 11.72 13.14
N VAL A 15 10.33 11.41 14.34
CA VAL A 15 11.05 10.69 15.38
C VAL A 15 11.28 9.23 14.97
N MET A 16 10.33 8.61 14.28
CA MET A 16 10.43 7.22 13.82
C MET A 16 11.45 7.04 12.70
N ALA A 17 11.60 8.04 11.82
CA ALA A 17 12.59 8.02 10.74
C ALA A 17 14.04 8.03 11.26
N GLN A 18 14.26 8.58 12.46
CA GLN A 18 15.58 8.74 13.07
C GLN A 18 16.05 7.52 13.89
N VAL A 19 15.17 6.55 14.15
CA VAL A 19 15.53 5.38 14.98
C VAL A 19 16.21 4.30 14.13
N PRO A 20 17.45 3.90 14.46
CA PRO A 20 18.17 2.85 13.74
C PRO A 20 17.43 1.51 13.77
N ASN A 21 17.52 0.78 12.66
CA ASN A 21 16.90 -0.54 12.49
C ASN A 21 17.62 -1.67 13.28
N ALA A 22 18.66 -1.35 14.06
CA ALA A 22 19.58 -2.33 14.65
C ALA A 22 19.46 -2.44 16.19
N ALA A 23 19.23 -3.69 16.62
CA ALA A 23 19.26 -4.34 17.93
C ALA A 23 19.51 -3.48 19.19
N ASN A 24 18.59 -3.68 20.15
CA ASN A 24 18.46 -2.90 21.36
C ASN A 24 18.65 -3.84 22.56
N GLU A 25 19.89 -4.00 23.03
CA GLU A 25 20.11 -4.54 24.37
C GLU A 25 19.29 -3.71 25.36
N LYS A 26 18.54 -4.38 26.25
CA LYS A 26 17.69 -3.68 27.22
C LYS A 26 18.60 -2.83 28.12
N PRO A 27 18.49 -1.49 28.08
CA PRO A 27 19.43 -0.65 28.83
C PRO A 27 19.17 -0.76 30.33
N VAL A 28 20.24 -0.68 31.12
CA VAL A 28 20.16 -0.49 32.58
C VAL A 28 19.93 1.00 32.83
N GLY A 29 18.68 1.44 32.83
CA GLY A 29 18.32 2.86 32.96
C GLY A 29 16.95 3.18 32.36
N SER A 30 16.86 4.28 31.59
CA SER A 30 15.60 4.69 30.97
C SER A 30 15.14 3.69 29.91
N MET A 31 13.93 3.17 30.09
CA MET A 31 13.28 2.25 29.16
C MET A 31 12.62 2.96 27.97
N VAL A 32 12.49 4.29 28.01
CA VAL A 32 11.68 5.06 27.03
C VAL A 32 12.24 4.96 25.60
N PRO A 33 13.53 5.26 25.34
CA PRO A 33 14.07 5.16 23.98
C PRO A 33 14.03 3.72 23.43
N TRP A 34 14.25 2.75 24.31
CA TRP A 34 14.15 1.33 23.96
C TRP A 34 12.74 0.93 23.56
N ALA A 35 11.73 1.32 24.36
CA ALA A 35 10.32 1.05 24.07
C ALA A 35 9.84 1.76 22.79
N GLN A 36 10.30 2.99 22.54
CA GLN A 36 10.02 3.72 21.30
C GLN A 36 10.57 2.98 20.08
N ALA A 37 11.82 2.51 20.15
CA ALA A 37 12.42 1.73 19.07
C ALA A 37 11.69 0.40 18.82
N GLN A 38 11.28 -0.31 19.88
CA GLN A 38 10.47 -1.53 19.74
C GLN A 38 9.12 -1.24 19.07
N LEU A 39 8.44 -0.18 19.49
CA LEU A 39 7.17 0.25 18.90
C LEU A 39 7.33 0.59 17.42
N PHE A 40 8.38 1.33 17.06
CA PHE A 40 8.64 1.67 15.66
C PHE A 40 8.97 0.44 14.82
N ASN A 41 9.78 -0.49 15.32
CA ASN A 41 10.06 -1.74 14.62
C ASN A 41 8.80 -2.57 14.41
N ALA A 42 7.96 -2.69 15.43
CA ALA A 42 6.66 -3.36 15.30
C ALA A 42 5.77 -2.65 14.26
N THR A 43 5.74 -1.32 14.24
CA THR A 43 4.99 -0.52 13.26
C THR A 43 5.46 -0.78 11.83
N ARG A 44 6.78 -0.86 11.60
CA ARG A 44 7.35 -1.21 10.28
C ARG A 44 6.95 -2.62 9.84
N GLN A 45 7.02 -3.59 10.75
CA GLN A 45 6.61 -4.97 10.47
C GLN A 45 5.11 -5.05 10.15
N THR A 46 4.26 -4.34 10.89
CA THR A 46 2.83 -4.28 10.63
C THR A 46 2.52 -3.64 9.27
N LEU A 47 3.17 -2.51 8.93
CA LEU A 47 3.01 -1.89 7.62
C LEU A 47 3.46 -2.79 6.47
N ALA A 48 4.58 -3.51 6.64
CA ALA A 48 5.06 -4.47 5.66
C ALA A 48 4.07 -5.63 5.46
N ALA A 49 3.49 -6.16 6.55
CA ALA A 49 2.48 -7.20 6.49
C ALA A 49 1.21 -6.72 5.77
N ILE A 50 0.72 -5.52 6.11
CA ILE A 50 -0.45 -4.91 5.44
C ILE A 50 -0.18 -4.70 3.95
N SER A 51 1.00 -4.18 3.60
CA SER A 51 1.40 -4.02 2.20
C SER A 51 1.39 -5.36 1.47
N GLN A 52 1.84 -6.44 2.11
CA GLN A 52 1.85 -7.78 1.52
C GLN A 52 0.44 -8.34 1.35
N ASP A 53 -0.45 -8.14 2.32
CA ASP A 53 -1.85 -8.59 2.23
C ASP A 53 -2.59 -7.88 1.09
N VAL A 54 -2.39 -6.56 0.93
CA VAL A 54 -2.92 -5.82 -0.22
C VAL A 54 -2.35 -6.36 -1.53
N ALA A 55 -1.04 -6.62 -1.60
CA ALA A 55 -0.40 -7.18 -2.78
C ALA A 55 -0.95 -8.53 -3.19
N ASN A 56 -1.14 -9.43 -2.22
CA ASN A 56 -1.74 -10.74 -2.45
C ASN A 56 -3.17 -10.60 -2.97
N GLY A 57 -3.99 -9.76 -2.32
CA GLY A 57 -5.38 -9.53 -2.74
C GLY A 57 -5.50 -8.99 -4.16
N LEU A 58 -4.64 -8.05 -4.56
CA LEU A 58 -4.62 -7.49 -5.92
C LEU A 58 -4.11 -8.48 -6.96
N ALA A 59 -3.08 -9.25 -6.62
CA ALA A 59 -2.53 -10.28 -7.51
C ALA A 59 -3.57 -11.37 -7.79
N GLU A 60 -4.30 -11.82 -6.77
CA GLU A 60 -5.34 -12.84 -6.88
C GLU A 60 -6.58 -12.34 -7.65
N THR A 61 -6.96 -11.07 -7.45
CA THR A 61 -8.24 -10.56 -7.98
C THR A 61 -8.12 -9.98 -9.39
N VAL A 62 -7.07 -9.19 -9.66
CA VAL A 62 -6.91 -8.45 -10.92
C VAL A 62 -5.54 -8.67 -11.58
N GLY A 63 -4.66 -9.48 -11.00
CA GLY A 63 -3.34 -9.78 -11.55
C GLY A 63 -2.40 -8.57 -11.59
N LEU A 64 -2.64 -7.57 -10.73
CA LEU A 64 -1.76 -6.42 -10.55
C LEU A 64 -0.66 -6.72 -9.54
N ARG A 65 0.51 -6.16 -9.78
CA ARG A 65 1.60 -6.13 -8.81
C ARG A 65 1.55 -4.82 -8.05
N CYS A 66 1.93 -4.85 -6.79
CA CYS A 66 2.25 -3.65 -6.06
C CYS A 66 3.45 -3.89 -5.14
N ALA A 67 4.13 -2.81 -4.81
CA ALA A 67 5.24 -2.80 -3.87
C ALA A 67 4.91 -1.87 -2.70
N TRP A 68 5.62 -2.01 -1.60
CA TRP A 68 5.55 -1.02 -0.53
C TRP A 68 6.14 0.30 -1.04
N GLY A 69 5.33 1.36 -1.01
CA GLY A 69 5.59 2.64 -1.65
C GLY A 69 6.45 3.62 -0.88
N THR A 70 7.17 3.20 0.16
CA THR A 70 7.94 4.15 0.99
C THR A 70 9.21 3.52 1.55
N GLU A 71 10.35 4.12 1.23
CA GLU A 71 11.46 4.23 2.19
C GLU A 71 10.99 5.17 3.30
N LEU A 72 11.19 4.82 4.57
CA LEU A 72 10.58 5.47 5.73
C LEU A 72 11.19 6.86 6.03
N GLU A 73 11.04 7.76 5.08
CA GLU A 73 11.41 9.18 5.16
C GLU A 73 10.48 9.93 6.13
N PRO A 74 10.99 10.95 6.85
CA PRO A 74 10.16 11.79 7.71
C PRO A 74 8.97 12.38 6.97
N ASP A 75 7.80 12.35 7.59
CA ASP A 75 6.53 12.90 7.07
C ASP A 75 6.03 12.22 5.78
N ALA A 76 6.69 11.16 5.32
CA ALA A 76 6.25 10.41 4.17
C ALA A 76 4.92 9.68 4.47
N ARG A 77 4.05 9.65 3.47
CA ARG A 77 2.74 9.01 3.54
C ARG A 77 2.86 7.55 3.16
N CYS A 78 2.56 6.65 4.11
CA CYS A 78 2.62 5.22 3.86
C CYS A 78 1.59 4.80 2.80
N SER A 79 2.07 4.07 1.81
CA SER A 79 1.26 3.62 0.68
C SER A 79 1.78 2.31 0.10
N VAL A 80 0.96 1.65 -0.70
CA VAL A 80 1.42 0.70 -1.71
C VAL A 80 1.52 1.42 -3.06
N VAL A 81 2.57 1.14 -3.83
CA VAL A 81 2.69 1.57 -5.22
C VAL A 81 2.13 0.49 -6.12
N VAL A 82 1.09 0.82 -6.88
CA VAL A 82 0.39 -0.11 -7.78
C VAL A 82 0.97 0.00 -9.19
N GLU A 83 1.46 -1.11 -9.73
CA GLU A 83 1.97 -1.16 -11.10
C GLU A 83 0.82 -1.21 -12.11
N LEU A 84 0.49 -0.06 -12.69
CA LEU A 84 -0.52 0.03 -13.75
C LEU A 84 0.03 -0.42 -15.12
N PRO A 85 -0.84 -0.93 -16.03
CA PRO A 85 -0.45 -1.19 -17.41
C PRO A 85 0.07 0.05 -18.12
N ALA A 86 1.01 -0.13 -19.05
CA ALA A 86 1.55 0.97 -19.85
C ALA A 86 0.44 1.73 -20.61
N GLY A 87 0.54 3.05 -20.65
CA GLY A 87 -0.46 3.92 -21.28
C GLY A 87 -1.71 4.20 -20.43
N THR A 88 -1.77 3.68 -19.20
CA THR A 88 -2.83 4.03 -18.25
C THR A 88 -2.64 5.45 -17.72
N ASP A 89 -3.72 6.22 -17.66
CA ASP A 89 -3.77 7.51 -16.98
C ASP A 89 -3.80 7.29 -15.45
N ALA A 90 -2.63 7.32 -14.81
CA ALA A 90 -2.48 7.03 -13.39
C ALA A 90 -3.21 8.05 -12.51
N GLU A 91 -3.21 9.35 -12.87
CA GLU A 91 -3.92 10.39 -12.13
C GLU A 91 -5.42 10.16 -12.13
N PHE A 92 -5.98 9.77 -13.28
CA PHE A 92 -7.39 9.42 -13.38
C PHE A 92 -7.73 8.22 -12.48
N ILE A 93 -6.89 7.19 -12.48
CA ILE A 93 -7.07 6.00 -11.63
C ILE A 93 -6.96 6.38 -10.15
N ALA A 94 -5.95 7.15 -9.75
CA ALA A 94 -5.78 7.63 -8.39
C ALA A 94 -7.03 8.38 -7.92
N ARG A 95 -7.53 9.32 -8.73
CA ARG A 95 -8.74 10.09 -8.41
C ARG A 95 -9.98 9.20 -8.30
N ALA A 96 -10.10 8.18 -9.15
CA ALA A 96 -11.22 7.25 -9.08
C ALA A 96 -11.16 6.40 -7.79
N ILE A 97 -9.98 5.96 -7.35
CA ILE A 97 -9.80 5.25 -6.08
C ILE A 97 -10.08 6.18 -4.89
N ASP A 98 -9.64 7.44 -4.95
CA ASP A 98 -9.88 8.44 -3.92
C ASP A 98 -11.38 8.64 -3.62
N LEU A 99 -12.22 8.54 -4.65
CA LEU A 99 -13.67 8.62 -4.57
C LEU A 99 -14.33 7.38 -3.95
N GLU A 100 -13.62 6.25 -3.87
CA GLU A 100 -14.04 5.00 -3.21
C GLU A 100 -13.72 4.98 -1.70
N ASN A 101 -13.48 6.16 -1.10
CA ASN A 101 -13.12 6.34 0.32
C ASN A 101 -11.77 5.71 0.71
N VAL A 102 -10.85 5.54 -0.24
CA VAL A 102 -9.46 5.16 0.04
C VAL A 102 -8.57 6.20 -0.60
N GLU A 103 -7.80 6.91 0.21
CA GLU A 103 -6.89 7.94 -0.28
C GLU A 103 -5.88 7.37 -1.29
N ALA A 104 -5.77 8.02 -2.45
CA ALA A 104 -4.84 7.65 -3.51
C ALA A 104 -4.31 8.90 -4.23
N TRP A 105 -3.08 8.82 -4.71
CA TRP A 105 -2.40 9.93 -5.38
C TRP A 105 -1.36 9.41 -6.38
N CYS A 106 -0.88 10.30 -7.24
CA CYS A 106 0.30 10.07 -8.07
C CYS A 106 1.47 10.90 -7.55
N ASP A 107 2.67 10.34 -7.61
CA ASP A 107 3.90 11.07 -7.35
C ASP A 107 4.42 11.79 -8.61
N GLU A 108 5.58 12.44 -8.49
CA GLU A 108 6.23 13.14 -9.60
C GLU A 108 6.67 12.20 -10.74
N ARG A 109 6.73 10.89 -10.49
CA ARG A 109 7.07 9.85 -11.47
C ARG A 109 5.84 9.22 -12.11
N ASN A 110 4.65 9.73 -11.79
CA ASN A 110 3.36 9.20 -12.24
C ASN A 110 3.10 7.77 -11.74
N GLU A 111 3.68 7.40 -10.60
CA GLU A 111 3.42 6.13 -9.91
C GLU A 111 2.15 6.26 -9.07
N LEU A 112 1.27 5.26 -9.13
CA LEU A 112 0.02 5.25 -8.37
C LEU A 112 0.28 4.77 -6.93
N HIS A 113 0.06 5.67 -5.97
CA HIS A 113 0.10 5.36 -4.54
C HIS A 113 -1.30 5.20 -3.97
N VAL A 114 -1.50 4.17 -3.15
CA VAL A 114 -2.75 3.95 -2.39
C VAL A 114 -2.44 3.82 -0.91
N ALA A 115 -3.16 4.58 -0.08
CA ALA A 115 -2.92 4.72 1.35
C ALA A 115 -2.99 3.40 2.13
N ILE A 116 -2.02 3.20 3.03
CA ILE A 116 -2.05 2.19 4.08
C ILE A 116 -1.70 2.82 5.43
N GLY A 117 -2.09 2.16 6.52
CA GLY A 117 -1.73 2.58 7.87
C GLY A 117 -1.52 1.38 8.79
N PRO A 118 -0.69 1.51 9.85
CA PRO A 118 -0.35 0.40 10.74
C PRO A 118 -1.54 -0.10 11.57
N TRP A 119 -2.63 0.68 11.62
CA TRP A 119 -3.85 0.36 12.38
C TRP A 119 -4.99 -0.15 11.51
N TYR A 120 -4.74 -0.36 10.21
CA TYR A 120 -5.75 -0.91 9.32
C TYR A 120 -6.12 -2.32 9.79
N SER A 121 -7.42 -2.53 10.00
CA SER A 121 -7.97 -3.85 10.24
C SER A 121 -8.02 -4.65 8.95
N ILE A 122 -8.27 -5.95 9.06
CA ILE A 122 -8.50 -6.82 7.89
C ILE A 122 -9.61 -6.25 6.98
N LYS A 123 -10.67 -5.66 7.57
CA LYS A 123 -11.74 -5.01 6.80
C LYS A 123 -11.27 -3.80 6.02
N ASP A 124 -10.31 -3.05 6.56
CA ASP A 124 -9.74 -1.89 5.90
C ASP A 124 -8.83 -2.33 4.74
N VAL A 125 -8.06 -3.41 4.93
CA VAL A 125 -7.27 -4.05 3.87
C VAL A 125 -8.18 -4.54 2.73
N ASP A 126 -9.27 -5.25 3.06
CA ASP A 126 -10.27 -5.68 2.08
C ASP A 126 -10.87 -4.49 1.32
N GLN A 127 -11.20 -3.40 2.03
CA GLN A 127 -11.72 -2.18 1.40
C GLN A 127 -10.71 -1.55 0.44
N VAL A 128 -9.41 -1.54 0.77
CA VAL A 128 -8.34 -1.07 -0.14
C VAL A 128 -8.31 -1.93 -1.40
N VAL A 129 -8.23 -3.26 -1.25
CA VAL A 129 -8.18 -4.21 -2.37
C VAL A 129 -9.42 -4.07 -3.26
N LEU A 130 -10.61 -3.99 -2.66
CA LEU A 130 -11.88 -3.85 -3.39
C LEU A 130 -11.98 -2.51 -4.13
N SER A 131 -11.52 -1.42 -3.52
CA SER A 131 -11.57 -0.09 -4.13
C SER A 131 -10.67 -0.02 -5.37
N ILE A 132 -9.44 -0.52 -5.26
CA ILE A 132 -8.51 -0.62 -6.40
C ILE A 132 -9.08 -1.54 -7.47
N THR A 133 -9.51 -2.74 -7.09
CA THR A 133 -10.10 -3.74 -8.00
C THR A 133 -11.26 -3.16 -8.78
N LYS A 134 -12.21 -2.52 -8.11
CA LYS A 134 -13.39 -1.93 -8.73
C LYS A 134 -13.01 -0.91 -9.79
N VAL A 135 -12.11 0.01 -9.48
CA VAL A 135 -11.67 1.05 -10.40
C VAL A 135 -10.94 0.43 -11.59
N VAL A 136 -9.93 -0.39 -11.33
CA VAL A 136 -9.10 -1.01 -12.36
C VAL A 136 -9.91 -1.91 -13.27
N HIS A 137 -10.80 -2.73 -12.72
CA HIS A 137 -11.66 -3.61 -13.50
C HIS A 137 -12.61 -2.82 -14.40
N VAL A 138 -13.31 -1.83 -13.85
CA VAL A 138 -14.30 -1.03 -14.60
C VAL A 138 -13.62 -0.13 -15.64
N LYS A 139 -12.44 0.42 -15.34
CA LYS A 139 -11.78 1.43 -16.18
C LYS A 139 -10.77 0.85 -17.15
N LEU A 140 -10.11 -0.25 -16.80
CA LEU A 140 -9.07 -0.87 -17.62
C LEU A 140 -9.48 -2.22 -18.20
N GLY A 141 -10.65 -2.76 -17.82
CA GLY A 141 -11.11 -4.07 -18.27
C GLY A 141 -10.18 -5.21 -17.82
N LEU A 142 -9.42 -5.01 -16.75
CA LEU A 142 -8.46 -6.01 -16.27
C LEU A 142 -9.18 -7.13 -15.52
N HIS A 143 -8.96 -8.35 -15.99
CA HIS A 143 -9.34 -9.60 -15.33
C HIS A 143 -8.08 -10.46 -15.14
N ALA A 144 -7.98 -11.16 -14.00
CA ALA A 144 -6.86 -12.07 -13.73
C ALA A 144 -6.69 -13.14 -14.85
N SER A 145 -7.78 -13.56 -15.48
CA SER A 145 -7.81 -14.52 -16.59
C SER A 145 -7.17 -14.03 -17.89
N ASP A 146 -7.14 -12.72 -18.13
CA ASP A 146 -6.68 -12.16 -19.42
C ASP A 146 -5.15 -12.11 -19.49
N ARG A 147 -4.48 -11.91 -18.34
CA ARG A 147 -3.02 -12.03 -18.23
C ARG A 147 -2.54 -13.48 -18.26
N GLN A 148 -3.27 -14.42 -17.64
CA GLN A 148 -2.94 -15.85 -17.76
C GLN A 148 -3.04 -16.33 -19.21
N ARG A 149 -4.01 -15.82 -19.98
CA ARG A 149 -4.07 -16.06 -21.43
C ARG A 149 -2.94 -15.39 -22.20
N ALA A 150 -2.60 -14.14 -21.89
CA ALA A 150 -1.49 -13.44 -22.55
C ALA A 150 -0.13 -14.10 -22.28
N GLN A 151 0.12 -14.55 -21.04
CA GLN A 151 1.35 -15.26 -20.66
C GLN A 151 1.45 -16.65 -21.30
N ALA A 152 0.33 -17.37 -21.42
CA ALA A 152 0.27 -18.66 -22.11
C ALA A 152 0.53 -18.52 -23.63
N GLN A 153 0.14 -17.39 -24.24
CA GLN A 153 0.40 -17.13 -25.65
C GLN A 153 1.87 -16.76 -25.93
N THR A 154 2.53 -16.04 -25.01
CA THR A 154 3.96 -15.71 -25.13
C THR A 154 4.90 -16.86 -24.80
N ALA A 155 4.49 -17.82 -23.97
CA ALA A 155 5.29 -19.00 -23.64
C ALA A 155 5.20 -20.13 -24.71
N GLY A 156 4.30 -19.99 -25.68
CA GLY A 156 4.10 -20.94 -26.79
C GLY A 156 4.54 -20.43 -28.16
N SER A 157 5.30 -19.32 -28.23
CA SER A 157 5.85 -18.75 -29.46
C SER A 157 7.37 -18.94 -29.54
#